data_AF-A0A286AEL9-F1
#
_entry.id   AF-A0A286AEL9-F1
#
_cell.length_a   1.000
_cell.length_b   1.000
_cell.length_c   1.000
_cell.angle_alpha   90.00
_cell.angle_beta   90.00
_cell.angle_gamma   90.00
#
_symmetry.space_group_name_H-M   'P 1'
#
loop_
_entity.id
_entity.type
_entity.pdbx_description
1 polymer ?
#
loop_
_entity_poly.entity_id
_entity_poly.type
_entity_poly.pdbx_seq_one_letter_code
_entity_poly.pdbx_strand_id
1 'polypeptide(L)'
;MTLGNKLSGKNIIFFSVQTFNLEKEIKRKLEELGAKVSYFDERPSNSNFTKGIIRLKRDLYQKKIDNYYKSILIDTKDEHFDFLFVNRGEVIPAFFLMEFKKLHANCEFIFYTWDSFTNHVHPTTILEHFDRKLTFDPEDATKFNINFRPLFYLDAFKNLSSEKIENDILFLGTAHSDRYKISSEIKNWAVAHKLTMFCYYYMHGRFVYLYKRLFDKTFKQFDYRKLSFTSLTLTDIVSLYQKSNVVLDINHPHQKGLTMRTFEAIGAKKKLITTNKEIAKFPFYSENNVEIINRDNVELNERFFKSDYQPVDEEIYQKLTLEGWLYNIFVDNEAEFWNQCK
;
A
#
# COMPACT_ATOMS: atom_id res chain seq x y z
N MET A 1 17.02 -20.83 -0.11
CA MET A 1 15.97 -21.22 -1.09
C MET A 1 15.55 -19.97 -1.85
N THR A 2 15.42 -20.02 -3.18
CA THR A 2 14.90 -18.89 -3.97
C THR A 2 13.36 -18.81 -3.87
N LEU A 3 12.77 -17.65 -4.12
CA LEU A 3 11.31 -17.52 -4.11
C LEU A 3 10.65 -18.39 -5.19
N GLY A 4 11.20 -18.38 -6.41
CA GLY A 4 10.71 -19.23 -7.50
C GLY A 4 10.71 -20.71 -7.13
N ASN A 5 11.77 -21.22 -6.48
CA ASN A 5 11.79 -22.63 -6.05
C ASN A 5 10.77 -22.92 -4.94
N LYS A 6 10.46 -21.95 -4.07
CA LYS A 6 9.46 -22.10 -3.01
C LYS A 6 8.03 -22.11 -3.57
N LEU A 7 7.78 -21.39 -4.68
CA LEU A 7 6.44 -21.18 -5.24
C LEU A 7 6.11 -22.03 -6.48
N SER A 8 7.11 -22.51 -7.21
CA SER A 8 6.90 -23.25 -8.45
C SER A 8 6.04 -24.50 -8.23
N GLY A 9 4.94 -24.60 -8.97
CA GLY A 9 3.97 -25.70 -8.88
C GLY A 9 3.06 -25.67 -7.66
N LYS A 10 3.16 -24.64 -6.81
CA LYS A 10 2.38 -24.51 -5.57
C LYS A 10 1.02 -23.88 -5.82
N ASN A 11 0.01 -24.38 -5.11
CA ASN A 11 -1.34 -23.82 -5.14
C ASN A 11 -1.50 -22.83 -3.99
N ILE A 12 -1.89 -21.60 -4.34
CA ILE A 12 -2.10 -20.50 -3.38
C ILE A 12 -3.55 -20.04 -3.46
N ILE A 13 -4.26 -20.08 -2.33
CA ILE A 13 -5.50 -19.34 -2.20
C ILE A 13 -5.18 -17.95 -1.65
N PHE A 14 -5.51 -16.91 -2.42
CA PHE A 14 -5.14 -15.53 -2.11
C PHE A 14 -6.38 -14.67 -1.83
N PHE A 15 -6.44 -14.11 -0.63
CA PHE A 15 -7.47 -13.17 -0.21
C PHE A 15 -6.90 -11.76 -0.09
N SER A 16 -7.52 -10.81 -0.78
CA SER A 16 -7.24 -9.38 -0.63
C SER A 16 -8.47 -8.61 -1.08
N VAL A 17 -8.68 -7.43 -0.54
CA VAL A 17 -9.69 -6.53 -1.12
C VAL A 17 -9.16 -5.87 -2.39
N GLN A 18 -10.05 -5.62 -3.35
CA GLN A 18 -9.72 -4.80 -4.52
C GLN A 18 -9.19 -3.41 -4.10
N THR A 19 -7.95 -3.11 -4.50
CA THR A 19 -7.23 -1.88 -4.12
C THR A 19 -6.38 -1.40 -5.28
N PHE A 20 -6.96 -0.57 -6.15
CA PHE A 20 -6.27 0.03 -7.32
C PHE A 20 -5.52 -1.01 -8.20
N ASN A 21 -6.07 -2.23 -8.33
CA ASN A 21 -5.48 -3.37 -9.04
C ASN A 21 -4.18 -3.94 -8.43
N LEU A 22 -3.74 -3.51 -7.24
CA LEU A 22 -2.57 -4.10 -6.58
C LEU A 22 -2.75 -5.60 -6.33
N GLU A 23 -3.97 -6.04 -6.02
CA GLU A 23 -4.28 -7.45 -5.85
C GLU A 23 -4.02 -8.27 -7.12
N LYS A 24 -4.24 -7.67 -8.31
CA LYS A 24 -3.99 -8.32 -9.60
C LYS A 24 -2.51 -8.39 -9.90
N GLU A 25 -1.74 -7.35 -9.57
CA GLU A 25 -0.30 -7.34 -9.75
C GLU A 25 0.41 -8.35 -8.83
N ILE A 26 -0.05 -8.48 -7.58
CA ILE A 26 0.42 -9.52 -6.66
C ILE A 26 0.13 -10.91 -7.22
N LYS A 27 -1.13 -11.15 -7.65
CA LYS A 27 -1.52 -12.42 -8.29
C LYS A 27 -0.63 -12.73 -9.50
N ARG A 28 -0.47 -11.77 -10.42
CA ARG A 28 0.36 -11.92 -11.62
C ARG A 28 1.79 -12.29 -11.26
N LYS A 29 2.42 -11.60 -10.29
CA LYS A 29 3.80 -11.90 -9.89
C LYS A 29 3.93 -13.30 -9.27
N LEU A 30 2.97 -13.72 -8.45
CA LEU A 30 2.96 -15.09 -7.91
C LEU A 30 2.86 -16.14 -9.02
N GLU A 31 2.03 -15.91 -10.04
CA GLU A 31 1.90 -16.78 -11.21
C GLU A 31 3.17 -16.80 -12.08
N GLU A 32 3.83 -15.65 -12.27
CA GLU A 32 5.13 -15.55 -12.93
C GLU A 32 6.23 -16.35 -12.22
N LEU A 33 6.14 -16.46 -10.90
CA LEU A 33 7.04 -17.27 -10.07
C LEU A 33 6.66 -18.76 -10.05
N GLY A 34 5.66 -19.15 -10.84
CA GLY A 34 5.27 -20.54 -11.08
C GLY A 34 4.17 -21.08 -10.16
N ALA A 35 3.55 -20.24 -9.32
CA ALA A 35 2.40 -20.66 -8.52
C ALA A 35 1.11 -20.70 -9.34
N LYS A 36 0.14 -21.50 -8.88
CA LYS A 36 -1.26 -21.44 -9.34
C LYS A 36 -2.07 -20.70 -8.28
N VAL A 37 -2.70 -19.59 -8.66
CA VAL A 37 -3.30 -18.67 -7.68
C VAL A 37 -4.81 -18.55 -7.86
N SER A 38 -5.55 -19.02 -6.85
CA SER A 38 -7.00 -18.83 -6.72
C SER A 38 -7.27 -17.58 -5.89
N TYR A 39 -7.58 -16.46 -6.56
CA TYR A 39 -7.85 -15.18 -5.91
C TYR A 39 -9.33 -15.00 -5.56
N PHE A 40 -9.60 -14.56 -4.33
CA PHE A 40 -10.91 -14.15 -3.84
C PHE A 40 -10.84 -12.74 -3.25
N ASP A 41 -11.82 -11.89 -3.59
CA ASP A 41 -12.00 -10.64 -2.86
C ASP A 41 -12.48 -10.97 -1.44
N GLU A 42 -11.95 -10.31 -0.40
CA GLU A 42 -12.48 -10.55 0.94
C GLU A 42 -13.96 -10.15 1.07
N ARG A 43 -14.37 -9.11 0.34
CA ARG A 43 -15.74 -8.60 0.40
C ARG A 43 -16.65 -9.42 -0.52
N PRO A 44 -17.85 -9.82 -0.05
CA PRO A 44 -18.87 -10.43 -0.91
C PRO A 44 -19.35 -9.54 -2.07
N SER A 45 -19.04 -8.23 -2.04
CA SER A 45 -19.35 -7.27 -3.10
C SER A 45 -18.53 -5.99 -2.92
N ASN A 46 -18.19 -5.33 -4.04
CA ASN A 46 -17.44 -4.07 -4.05
C ASN A 46 -18.30 -2.81 -4.23
N SER A 47 -19.62 -2.91 -4.09
CA SER A 47 -20.51 -1.74 -4.15
C SER A 47 -20.20 -0.73 -3.04
N ASN A 48 -20.45 0.56 -3.31
CA ASN A 48 -20.26 1.63 -2.32
C ASN A 48 -21.07 1.37 -1.03
N PHE A 49 -22.27 0.81 -1.17
CA PHE A 49 -23.10 0.39 -0.04
C PHE A 49 -22.40 -0.70 0.78
N THR A 50 -21.89 -1.76 0.14
CA THR A 50 -21.20 -2.86 0.83
C THR A 50 -19.98 -2.36 1.58
N LYS A 51 -19.16 -1.52 0.94
CA LYS A 51 -17.98 -0.89 1.57
C LYS A 51 -18.39 -0.01 2.77
N GLY A 52 -19.49 0.73 2.65
CA GLY A 52 -20.00 1.58 3.73
C GLY A 52 -20.54 0.78 4.92
N ILE A 53 -21.40 -0.21 4.69
CA ILE A 53 -22.02 -0.99 5.77
C ILE A 53 -20.99 -1.83 6.53
N ILE A 54 -20.00 -2.42 5.84
CA ILE A 54 -18.91 -3.16 6.48
C ILE A 54 -18.12 -2.25 7.45
N ARG A 55 -17.87 -0.99 7.05
CA ARG A 55 -17.13 -0.03 7.88
C ARG A 55 -17.95 0.51 9.06
N LEU A 56 -19.25 0.71 8.88
CA LEU A 56 -20.10 1.39 9.88
C LEU A 56 -20.77 0.41 10.85
N LYS A 57 -21.30 -0.71 10.34
CA LYS A 57 -22.10 -1.70 11.07
C LYS A 57 -21.96 -3.08 10.42
N ARG A 58 -20.75 -3.65 10.47
CA ARG A 58 -20.43 -4.98 9.88
C ARG A 58 -21.43 -6.06 10.28
N ASP A 59 -21.89 -6.07 11.53
CA ASP A 59 -22.81 -7.06 12.07
C ASP A 59 -24.09 -7.21 11.22
N LEU A 60 -24.58 -6.10 10.64
CA LEU A 60 -25.75 -6.10 9.76
C LEU A 60 -25.50 -6.80 8.41
N TYR A 61 -24.24 -6.99 8.03
CA TYR A 61 -23.81 -7.65 6.81
C TYR A 61 -23.19 -9.04 7.05
N GLN A 62 -23.09 -9.47 8.32
CA GLN A 62 -22.37 -10.67 8.72
C GLN A 62 -22.91 -11.93 8.04
N LYS A 63 -24.24 -12.10 7.97
CA LYS A 63 -24.85 -13.26 7.29
C LYS A 63 -24.42 -13.41 5.83
N LYS A 64 -24.22 -12.29 5.12
CA LYS A 64 -23.77 -12.31 3.72
C LYS A 64 -22.28 -12.62 3.60
N ILE A 65 -21.47 -12.15 4.55
CA ILE A 65 -20.06 -12.53 4.68
C ILE A 65 -19.95 -14.03 4.96
N ASP A 66 -20.70 -14.55 5.93
CA ASP A 66 -20.66 -15.97 6.31
C ASP A 66 -21.06 -16.88 5.14
N ASN A 67 -22.14 -16.53 4.42
CA ASN A 67 -22.58 -17.31 3.26
C ASN A 67 -21.52 -17.31 2.14
N TYR A 68 -20.85 -16.18 1.93
CA TYR A 68 -19.76 -16.08 0.94
C TYR A 68 -18.57 -16.96 1.29
N TYR A 69 -18.10 -16.93 2.54
CA TYR A 69 -16.98 -17.78 2.95
C TYR A 69 -17.36 -19.26 3.07
N LYS A 70 -18.63 -19.58 3.37
CA LYS A 70 -19.14 -20.96 3.28
C LYS A 70 -19.15 -21.48 1.86
N SER A 71 -19.48 -20.66 0.85
CA SER A 71 -19.40 -21.13 -0.55
C SER A 71 -17.95 -21.36 -0.96
N ILE A 72 -17.02 -20.49 -0.56
CA ILE A 72 -15.59 -20.71 -0.82
C ILE A 72 -15.10 -22.03 -0.22
N LEU A 73 -15.49 -22.37 1.02
CA LEU A 73 -15.16 -23.68 1.62
C LEU A 73 -15.68 -24.85 0.80
N ILE A 74 -16.90 -24.75 0.27
CA ILE A 74 -17.49 -25.81 -0.57
C ILE A 74 -16.74 -25.94 -1.89
N ASP A 75 -16.42 -24.81 -2.52
CA ASP A 75 -15.77 -24.77 -3.84
C ASP A 75 -14.32 -25.27 -3.78
N THR A 76 -13.66 -25.14 -2.63
CA THR A 76 -12.23 -25.44 -2.45
C THR A 76 -11.95 -26.78 -1.76
N LYS A 77 -12.98 -27.47 -1.23
CA LYS A 77 -12.82 -28.65 -0.35
C LYS A 77 -12.01 -29.81 -0.96
N ASP A 78 -12.10 -30.02 -2.27
CA ASP A 78 -11.46 -31.14 -2.99
C ASP A 78 -10.14 -30.71 -3.66
N GLU A 79 -9.74 -29.45 -3.51
CA GLU A 79 -8.49 -28.92 -4.04
C GLU A 79 -7.35 -29.03 -3.02
N HIS A 80 -6.11 -29.16 -3.51
CA HIS A 80 -4.92 -29.08 -2.66
C HIS A 80 -4.41 -27.64 -2.64
N PHE A 81 -4.16 -27.09 -1.46
CA PHE A 81 -3.50 -25.79 -1.28
C PHE A 81 -2.23 -25.94 -0.45
N ASP A 82 -1.14 -25.36 -0.93
CA ASP A 82 0.11 -25.28 -0.18
C ASP A 82 0.15 -24.03 0.71
N PHE A 83 -0.48 -22.94 0.25
CA PHE A 83 -0.53 -21.68 0.99
C PHE A 83 -1.92 -21.05 0.97
N LEU A 84 -2.32 -20.52 2.12
CA LEU A 84 -3.40 -19.55 2.24
C LEU A 84 -2.76 -18.21 2.56
N PHE A 85 -2.87 -17.26 1.64
CA PHE A 85 -2.32 -15.93 1.80
C PHE A 85 -3.44 -14.91 1.96
N VAL A 86 -3.47 -14.23 3.10
CA VAL A 86 -4.41 -13.13 3.37
C VAL A 86 -3.63 -11.83 3.45
N ASN A 87 -4.01 -10.88 2.61
CA ASN A 87 -3.54 -9.51 2.70
C ASN A 87 -4.68 -8.61 3.15
N ARG A 88 -4.45 -7.82 4.21
CA ARG A 88 -5.40 -6.93 4.92
C ARG A 88 -6.28 -7.61 5.97
N GLY A 89 -7.02 -8.66 5.62
CA GLY A 89 -7.91 -9.35 6.56
C GLY A 89 -9.12 -8.52 6.99
N GLU A 90 -9.72 -7.73 6.10
CA GLU A 90 -10.79 -6.78 6.45
C GLU A 90 -12.06 -7.46 6.99
N VAL A 91 -12.45 -8.60 6.43
CA VAL A 91 -13.72 -9.27 6.79
C VAL A 91 -13.66 -10.78 6.93
N ILE A 92 -12.53 -11.42 6.60
CA ILE A 92 -12.37 -12.87 6.68
C ILE A 92 -12.75 -13.40 8.08
N PRO A 93 -13.72 -14.31 8.20
CA PRO A 93 -14.17 -14.81 9.50
C PRO A 93 -13.20 -15.84 10.11
N ALA A 94 -13.12 -15.85 11.45
CA ALA A 94 -12.36 -16.87 12.18
C ALA A 94 -12.84 -18.30 11.85
N PHE A 95 -14.16 -18.52 11.73
CA PHE A 95 -14.71 -19.83 11.38
C PHE A 95 -14.15 -20.35 10.05
N PHE A 96 -13.96 -19.46 9.06
CA PHE A 96 -13.45 -19.86 7.75
C PHE A 96 -12.03 -20.39 7.89
N LEU A 97 -11.16 -19.66 8.60
CA LEU A 97 -9.77 -20.08 8.81
C LEU A 97 -9.68 -21.40 9.57
N MET A 98 -10.51 -21.59 10.60
CA MET A 98 -10.56 -22.85 11.36
C MET A 98 -11.02 -24.03 10.50
N GLU A 99 -12.10 -23.88 9.74
CA GLU A 99 -12.61 -24.95 8.87
C GLU A 99 -11.66 -25.23 7.70
N PHE A 100 -11.08 -24.19 7.09
CA PHE A 100 -10.11 -24.35 6.01
C PHE A 100 -8.86 -25.11 6.49
N LYS A 101 -8.37 -24.83 7.72
CA LYS A 101 -7.22 -25.56 8.30
C LYS A 101 -7.52 -27.05 8.49
N LYS A 102 -8.77 -27.40 8.84
CA LYS A 102 -9.21 -28.81 8.95
C LYS A 102 -9.24 -29.51 7.60
N LEU A 103 -9.72 -28.83 6.55
CA LEU A 103 -9.79 -29.37 5.19
C LEU A 103 -8.40 -29.47 4.53
N HIS A 104 -7.50 -28.54 4.81
CA HIS A 104 -6.19 -28.43 4.19
C HIS A 104 -5.08 -28.42 5.25
N ALA A 105 -4.91 -29.53 5.98
CA ALA A 105 -4.02 -29.62 7.15
C ALA A 105 -2.53 -29.29 6.86
N ASN A 106 -2.08 -29.46 5.62
CA ASN A 106 -0.70 -29.15 5.19
C ASN A 106 -0.52 -27.73 4.63
N CYS A 107 -1.58 -26.91 4.62
CA CYS A 107 -1.55 -25.56 4.08
C CYS A 107 -0.95 -24.58 5.09
N GLU A 108 0.06 -23.81 4.68
CA GLU A 108 0.69 -22.76 5.48
C GLU A 108 -0.14 -21.46 5.37
N PHE A 109 -0.57 -20.92 6.50
CA PHE A 109 -1.42 -19.74 6.58
C PHE A 109 -0.57 -18.51 6.83
N ILE A 110 -0.57 -17.59 5.88
CA ILE A 110 0.24 -16.39 5.89
C ILE A 110 -0.66 -15.16 5.91
N PHE A 111 -0.42 -14.28 6.88
CA PHE A 111 -1.08 -12.99 7.01
C PHE A 111 -0.07 -11.87 6.76
N TYR A 112 -0.44 -10.92 5.90
CA TYR A 112 0.20 -9.63 5.77
C TYR A 112 -0.86 -8.52 5.84
N THR A 113 -0.51 -7.33 6.32
CA THR A 113 -1.35 -6.15 6.13
C THR A 113 -0.55 -4.92 5.72
N TRP A 114 -1.06 -4.20 4.71
CA TRP A 114 -0.61 -2.85 4.33
C TRP A 114 -1.43 -1.74 5.01
N ASP A 115 -2.36 -2.11 5.89
CA ASP A 115 -3.24 -1.21 6.63
C ASP A 115 -2.97 -1.37 8.13
N SER A 116 -2.90 -0.25 8.85
CA SER A 116 -2.64 -0.29 10.29
C SER A 116 -3.87 -0.83 11.04
N PHE A 117 -3.63 -1.57 12.11
CA PHE A 117 -4.70 -2.08 12.97
C PHE A 117 -5.48 -0.97 13.68
N THR A 118 -4.89 0.23 13.80
CA THR A 118 -5.60 1.43 14.26
C THR A 118 -6.75 1.83 13.33
N ASN A 119 -6.60 1.59 12.02
CA ASN A 119 -7.64 1.86 11.02
C ASN A 119 -8.60 0.67 10.86
N HIS A 120 -8.08 -0.55 11.03
CA HIS A 120 -8.82 -1.79 10.82
C HIS A 120 -8.52 -2.79 11.94
N VAL A 121 -9.42 -2.87 12.93
CA VAL A 121 -9.22 -3.71 14.13
C VAL A 121 -9.55 -5.19 13.91
N HIS A 122 -10.40 -5.55 12.94
CA HIS A 122 -10.82 -6.94 12.72
C HIS A 122 -9.66 -7.94 12.54
N PRO A 123 -8.61 -7.65 11.75
CA PRO A 123 -7.45 -8.53 11.65
C PRO A 123 -6.87 -9.00 12.99
N THR A 124 -6.90 -8.14 14.03
CA THR A 124 -6.37 -8.48 15.35
C THR A 124 -7.09 -9.65 16.01
N THR A 125 -8.33 -9.96 15.61
CA THR A 125 -9.13 -11.05 16.16
C THR A 125 -8.93 -12.38 15.44
N ILE A 126 -8.10 -12.43 14.40
CA ILE A 126 -7.86 -13.64 13.59
C ILE A 126 -6.38 -14.01 13.48
N LEU A 127 -5.47 -13.18 14.03
CA LEU A 127 -4.02 -13.38 13.94
C LEU A 127 -3.58 -14.75 14.45
N GLU A 128 -4.24 -15.28 15.49
CA GLU A 128 -3.88 -16.58 16.09
C GLU A 128 -4.00 -17.76 15.11
N HIS A 129 -4.79 -17.61 14.04
CA HIS A 129 -4.99 -18.67 13.04
C HIS A 129 -3.91 -18.73 11.95
N PHE A 130 -2.99 -17.77 11.93
CA PHE A 130 -1.94 -17.69 10.91
C PHE A 130 -0.59 -18.18 11.44
N ASP A 131 0.09 -18.99 10.64
CA ASP A 131 1.43 -19.50 10.94
C ASP A 131 2.47 -18.38 10.82
N ARG A 132 2.32 -17.51 9.82
CA ARG A 132 3.18 -16.31 9.62
C ARG A 132 2.36 -15.04 9.58
N LYS A 133 2.86 -13.99 10.22
CA LYS A 133 2.16 -12.73 10.43
C LYS A 133 3.10 -11.55 10.21
N LEU A 134 2.74 -10.67 9.30
CA LEU A 134 3.54 -9.50 8.94
C LEU A 134 2.67 -8.24 8.87
N THR A 135 3.25 -7.09 9.16
CA THR A 135 2.60 -5.77 8.98
C THR A 135 3.60 -4.75 8.44
N PHE A 136 3.08 -3.80 7.66
CA PHE A 136 3.83 -2.63 7.18
C PHE A 136 3.99 -1.53 8.22
N ASP A 137 3.30 -1.61 9.36
CA ASP A 137 3.33 -0.58 10.40
C ASP A 137 4.22 -1.03 11.57
N PRO A 138 5.26 -0.25 11.92
CA PRO A 138 6.22 -0.65 12.96
C PRO A 138 5.61 -0.69 14.36
N GLU A 139 4.61 0.15 14.64
CA GLU A 139 3.93 0.15 15.94
C GLU A 139 3.05 -1.10 16.10
N ASP A 140 2.33 -1.49 15.05
CA ASP A 140 1.55 -2.72 15.04
C ASP A 140 2.45 -3.95 15.18
N ALA A 141 3.61 -3.96 14.51
CA ALA A 141 4.56 -5.06 14.59
C ALA A 141 5.06 -5.27 16.02
N THR A 142 5.38 -4.18 16.72
CA THR A 142 5.83 -4.20 18.12
C THR A 142 4.70 -4.60 19.06
N LYS A 143 3.53 -3.97 18.91
CA LYS A 143 2.38 -4.17 19.82
C LYS A 143 1.81 -5.58 19.78
N PHE A 144 1.75 -6.20 18.59
CA PHE A 144 1.18 -7.53 18.41
C PHE A 144 2.25 -8.63 18.32
N ASN A 145 3.53 -8.29 18.49
CA ASN A 145 4.66 -9.19 18.35
C ASN A 145 4.62 -9.98 17.04
N ILE A 146 4.47 -9.27 15.92
CA ILE A 146 4.49 -9.81 14.57
C ILE A 146 5.63 -9.20 13.74
N ASN A 147 5.95 -9.82 12.61
CA ASN A 147 7.07 -9.37 11.79
C ASN A 147 6.76 -8.01 11.15
N PHE A 148 7.76 -7.15 11.06
CA PHE A 148 7.64 -5.92 10.29
C PHE A 148 8.18 -6.15 8.90
N ARG A 149 7.41 -5.73 7.91
CA ARG A 149 7.83 -5.72 6.53
C ARG A 149 7.22 -4.48 5.86
N PRO A 150 8.02 -3.48 5.45
CA PRO A 150 7.49 -2.32 4.73
C PRO A 150 6.78 -2.72 3.43
N LEU A 151 6.18 -1.75 2.75
CA LEU A 151 5.59 -1.97 1.44
C LEU A 151 6.69 -2.17 0.36
N PHE A 152 6.28 -2.07 -0.89
CA PHE A 152 7.09 -2.41 -2.06
C PHE A 152 6.71 -1.51 -3.23
N TYR A 153 7.48 -1.56 -4.31
CA TYR A 153 7.08 -1.02 -5.60
C TYR A 153 6.84 -2.11 -6.63
N LEU A 154 5.96 -1.82 -7.58
CA LEU A 154 5.67 -2.69 -8.72
C LEU A 154 6.79 -2.61 -9.77
N ASP A 155 6.97 -3.69 -10.54
CA ASP A 155 7.97 -3.75 -11.61
C ASP A 155 7.84 -2.60 -12.61
N ALA A 156 6.64 -2.07 -12.81
CA ALA A 156 6.37 -0.92 -13.67
C ALA A 156 7.14 0.36 -13.25
N PHE A 157 7.58 0.46 -12.00
CA PHE A 157 8.41 1.55 -11.52
C PHE A 157 9.91 1.23 -11.60
N LYS A 158 10.30 -0.03 -11.80
CA LYS A 158 11.70 -0.46 -11.78
C LYS A 158 12.47 0.18 -12.93
N ASN A 159 13.53 0.92 -12.61
CA ASN A 159 14.44 1.54 -13.59
C ASN A 159 13.73 2.39 -14.66
N LEU A 160 12.73 3.18 -14.26
CA LEU A 160 12.05 4.08 -15.18
C LEU A 160 13.02 5.05 -15.86
N SER A 161 12.97 5.10 -17.19
CA SER A 161 13.65 6.14 -17.96
C SER A 161 12.92 7.47 -17.77
N SER A 162 13.69 8.55 -17.60
CA SER A 162 13.11 9.89 -17.59
C SER A 162 12.81 10.34 -19.01
N GLU A 163 11.65 10.94 -19.20
CA GLU A 163 11.27 11.63 -20.44
C GLU A 163 11.63 13.12 -20.33
N LYS A 164 11.20 13.91 -21.33
CA LYS A 164 11.23 15.36 -21.21
C LYS A 164 10.44 15.76 -19.94
N ILE A 165 11.14 16.35 -18.98
CA ILE A 165 10.53 16.76 -17.72
C ILE A 165 9.52 17.88 -17.98
N GLU A 166 8.30 17.66 -17.50
CA GLU A 166 7.19 18.62 -17.51
C GLU A 166 6.96 19.20 -16.12
N ASN A 167 7.28 18.43 -15.07
CA ASN A 167 6.99 18.79 -13.68
C ASN A 167 8.24 18.63 -12.78
N ASP A 168 8.65 19.69 -12.10
CA ASP A 168 9.68 19.55 -11.06
C ASP A 168 9.15 18.74 -9.87
N ILE A 169 7.88 18.97 -9.49
CA ILE A 169 7.22 18.28 -8.37
C ILE A 169 5.92 17.61 -8.82
N LEU A 170 5.75 16.35 -8.43
CA LEU A 170 4.55 15.55 -8.68
C LEU A 170 3.86 15.16 -7.37
N PHE A 171 2.59 15.51 -7.22
CA PHE A 171 1.74 15.01 -6.14
C PHE A 171 0.57 14.18 -6.69
N LEU A 172 0.46 12.93 -6.25
CA LEU A 172 -0.66 12.04 -6.59
C LEU A 172 -1.31 11.49 -5.32
N GLY A 173 -2.56 11.84 -5.07
CA GLY A 173 -3.25 11.35 -3.88
C GLY A 173 -4.75 11.53 -3.88
N THR A 174 -5.43 10.73 -3.07
CA THR A 174 -6.83 10.98 -2.72
C THR A 174 -6.91 12.33 -1.98
N ALA A 175 -7.90 13.14 -2.29
CA ALA A 175 -8.22 14.32 -1.49
C ALA A 175 -8.71 13.84 -0.11
N HIS A 176 -7.91 14.06 0.93
CA HIS A 176 -8.26 13.83 2.33
C HIS A 176 -7.30 14.57 3.27
N SER A 177 -7.73 14.77 4.51
CA SER A 177 -6.93 15.30 5.62
C SER A 177 -6.32 16.68 5.30
N ASP A 178 -5.09 16.90 5.73
CA ASP A 178 -4.27 18.11 5.55
C ASP A 178 -3.54 18.18 4.20
N ARG A 179 -3.65 17.13 3.37
CA ARG A 179 -2.87 17.01 2.11
C ARG A 179 -3.03 18.20 1.19
N TYR A 180 -4.26 18.73 1.07
CA TYR A 180 -4.52 19.89 0.20
C TYR A 180 -3.83 21.16 0.67
N LYS A 181 -3.81 21.39 1.99
CA LYS A 181 -3.14 22.55 2.58
C LYS A 181 -1.65 22.49 2.29
N ILE A 182 -1.00 21.38 2.65
CA ILE A 182 0.44 21.18 2.51
C ILE A 182 0.87 21.22 1.04
N SER A 183 0.19 20.48 0.16
CA SER A 183 0.50 20.52 -1.29
C SER A 183 0.25 21.89 -1.92
N SER A 184 -0.69 22.69 -1.40
CA SER A 184 -0.90 24.07 -1.85
C SER A 184 0.22 25.00 -1.37
N GLU A 185 0.70 24.86 -0.14
CA GLU A 185 1.85 25.60 0.38
C GLU A 185 3.12 25.29 -0.43
N ILE A 186 3.39 24.00 -0.69
CA ILE A 186 4.50 23.56 -1.56
C ILE A 186 4.35 24.09 -2.97
N LYS A 187 3.14 24.10 -3.53
CA LYS A 187 2.89 24.65 -4.87
C LYS A 187 3.21 26.15 -4.92
N ASN A 188 2.83 26.91 -3.91
CA ASN A 188 3.14 28.34 -3.83
C ASN A 188 4.64 28.57 -3.71
N TRP A 189 5.32 27.77 -2.87
CA TRP A 189 6.78 27.80 -2.75
C TRP A 189 7.46 27.49 -4.09
N ALA A 190 7.02 26.44 -4.80
CA ALA A 190 7.56 26.05 -6.10
C ALA A 190 7.44 27.18 -7.13
N VAL A 191 6.27 27.82 -7.23
CA VAL A 191 6.04 28.97 -8.13
C VAL A 191 6.98 30.13 -7.80
N ALA A 192 7.16 30.46 -6.51
CA ALA A 192 8.08 31.52 -6.09
C ALA A 192 9.54 31.25 -6.47
N HIS A 193 9.93 29.97 -6.58
CA HIS A 193 11.27 29.53 -6.96
C HIS A 193 11.37 29.10 -8.44
N LYS A 194 10.37 29.45 -9.27
CA LYS A 194 10.32 29.15 -10.72
C LYS A 194 10.33 27.65 -11.05
N LEU A 195 9.79 26.82 -10.16
CA LEU A 195 9.59 25.38 -10.35
C LEU A 195 8.15 25.07 -10.75
N THR A 196 7.95 24.00 -11.52
CA THR A 196 6.62 23.52 -11.91
C THR A 196 6.12 22.41 -10.98
N MET A 197 4.83 22.43 -10.65
CA MET A 197 4.21 21.40 -9.82
C MET A 197 2.86 20.95 -10.36
N PHE A 198 2.74 19.64 -10.58
CA PHE A 198 1.48 18.98 -10.89
C PHE A 198 0.89 18.29 -9.67
N CYS A 199 -0.41 18.48 -9.46
CA CYS A 199 -1.14 17.85 -8.37
C CYS A 199 -2.38 17.16 -8.91
N TYR A 200 -2.52 15.86 -8.64
CA TYR A 200 -3.72 15.09 -8.92
C TYR A 200 -4.44 14.75 -7.62
N TYR A 201 -5.65 15.29 -7.47
CA TYR A 201 -6.48 15.08 -6.29
C TYR A 201 -7.67 14.19 -6.60
N TYR A 202 -7.53 12.89 -6.35
CA TYR A 202 -8.60 11.93 -6.60
C TYR A 202 -9.70 11.99 -5.53
N MET A 203 -10.96 11.91 -5.94
CA MET A 203 -12.11 11.81 -5.06
C MET A 203 -13.05 10.70 -5.52
N HIS A 204 -13.43 9.81 -4.61
CA HIS A 204 -14.27 8.63 -4.91
C HIS A 204 -15.69 8.95 -5.42
N GLY A 205 -16.11 10.21 -5.40
CA GLY A 205 -17.37 10.63 -6.00
C GLY A 205 -17.82 12.00 -5.55
N ARG A 206 -18.70 12.63 -6.34
CA ARG A 206 -19.24 13.97 -6.05
C ARG A 206 -20.02 13.99 -4.74
N PHE A 207 -20.81 12.94 -4.45
CA PHE A 207 -21.54 12.81 -3.20
C PHE A 207 -20.63 12.63 -1.98
N VAL A 208 -19.53 11.89 -2.12
CA VAL A 208 -18.52 11.73 -1.05
C VAL A 208 -17.89 13.08 -0.71
N TYR A 209 -17.58 13.89 -1.73
CA TYR A 209 -17.13 15.27 -1.52
C TYR A 209 -18.17 16.12 -0.80
N LEU A 210 -19.45 16.11 -1.23
CA LEU A 210 -20.51 16.88 -0.59
C LEU A 210 -20.66 16.53 0.88
N TYR A 211 -20.66 15.22 1.20
CA TYR A 211 -20.66 14.74 2.57
C TYR A 211 -19.45 15.26 3.36
N LYS A 212 -18.23 15.06 2.84
CA LYS A 212 -17.00 15.54 3.50
C LYS A 212 -16.97 17.05 3.68
N ARG A 213 -17.46 17.84 2.73
CA ARG A 213 -17.53 19.31 2.86
C ARG A 213 -18.43 19.77 4.00
N LEU A 214 -19.49 19.01 4.31
CA LEU A 214 -20.41 19.31 5.41
C LEU A 214 -19.77 19.00 6.78
N PHE A 215 -19.03 17.88 6.89
CA PHE A 215 -18.56 17.34 8.18
C PHE A 215 -17.06 17.53 8.46
N ASP A 216 -16.24 17.74 7.44
CA ASP A 216 -14.78 17.91 7.54
C ASP A 216 -14.40 19.35 7.17
N LYS A 217 -13.91 20.11 8.16
CA LYS A 217 -13.54 21.52 7.96
C LYS A 217 -12.39 21.68 6.97
N THR A 218 -11.51 20.68 6.82
CA THR A 218 -10.39 20.73 5.88
C THR A 218 -10.88 20.78 4.43
N PHE A 219 -12.02 20.15 4.13
CA PHE A 219 -12.62 20.15 2.79
C PHE A 219 -13.25 21.48 2.38
N LYS A 220 -13.53 22.38 3.32
CA LYS A 220 -14.04 23.72 2.99
C LYS A 220 -12.98 24.55 2.26
N GLN A 221 -11.70 24.26 2.46
CA GLN A 221 -10.59 24.94 1.80
C GLN A 221 -10.29 24.39 0.40
N PHE A 222 -10.84 23.22 0.06
CA PHE A 222 -10.56 22.54 -1.20
C PHE A 222 -11.24 23.24 -2.38
N ASP A 223 -10.48 23.59 -3.42
CA ASP A 223 -11.07 24.06 -4.67
C ASP A 223 -11.69 22.87 -5.42
N TYR A 224 -13.02 22.84 -5.48
CA TYR A 224 -13.79 21.79 -6.15
C TYR A 224 -13.32 21.52 -7.59
N ARG A 225 -12.88 22.55 -8.32
CA ARG A 225 -12.45 22.44 -9.72
C ARG A 225 -11.13 21.67 -9.86
N LYS A 226 -10.35 21.54 -8.79
CA LYS A 226 -9.09 20.78 -8.75
C LYS A 226 -9.31 19.30 -8.45
N LEU A 227 -10.54 18.87 -8.14
CA LEU A 227 -10.85 17.47 -7.86
C LEU A 227 -11.05 16.69 -9.16
N SER A 228 -10.43 15.51 -9.20
CA SER A 228 -10.65 14.50 -10.22
C SER A 228 -11.48 13.37 -9.64
N PHE A 229 -12.53 12.96 -10.36
CA PHE A 229 -13.42 11.87 -9.93
C PHE A 229 -13.11 10.54 -10.63
N THR A 230 -12.12 10.55 -11.52
CA THR A 230 -11.59 9.36 -12.20
C THR A 230 -10.34 8.92 -11.48
N SER A 231 -10.16 7.62 -11.24
CA SER A 231 -8.89 7.10 -10.71
C SER A 231 -7.87 7.01 -11.84
N LEU A 232 -6.62 7.40 -11.59
CA LEU A 232 -5.52 7.15 -12.52
C LEU A 232 -5.25 5.64 -12.64
N THR A 233 -4.92 5.20 -13.85
CA THR A 233 -4.42 3.84 -14.09
C THR A 233 -2.93 3.76 -13.74
N LEU A 234 -2.39 2.53 -13.61
CA LEU A 234 -0.95 2.34 -13.41
C LEU A 234 -0.13 2.99 -14.52
N THR A 235 -0.57 2.88 -15.78
CA THR A 235 0.09 3.50 -16.94
C THR A 235 0.09 5.02 -16.84
N ASP A 236 -1.02 5.64 -16.43
CA ASP A 236 -1.08 7.10 -16.23
C ASP A 236 -0.10 7.54 -15.14
N ILE A 237 -0.04 6.80 -14.03
CA ILE A 237 0.87 7.09 -12.92
C ILE A 237 2.32 6.99 -13.40
N VAL A 238 2.69 5.89 -14.07
CA VAL A 238 4.05 5.69 -14.61
C VAL A 238 4.44 6.82 -15.56
N SER A 239 3.57 7.20 -16.49
CA SER A 239 3.83 8.31 -17.42
C SER A 239 4.09 9.64 -16.69
N LEU A 240 3.31 9.93 -15.64
CA LEU A 240 3.53 11.12 -14.82
C LEU A 240 4.87 11.07 -14.08
N TYR A 241 5.28 9.91 -13.57
CA TYR A 241 6.60 9.73 -12.95
C TYR A 241 7.74 9.94 -13.95
N GLN A 242 7.63 9.43 -15.18
CA GLN A 242 8.66 9.59 -16.21
C GLN A 242 8.89 11.07 -16.58
N LYS A 243 7.84 11.88 -16.50
CA LYS A 243 7.84 13.32 -16.81
C LYS A 243 8.08 14.22 -15.60
N SER A 244 8.45 13.65 -14.45
CA SER A 244 8.64 14.38 -13.20
C SER A 244 9.99 14.12 -12.53
N ASN A 245 10.51 15.08 -11.78
CA ASN A 245 11.79 14.96 -11.06
C ASN A 245 11.63 14.49 -9.61
N VAL A 246 10.74 15.14 -8.87
CA VAL A 246 10.54 14.93 -7.43
C VAL A 246 9.09 14.51 -7.17
N VAL A 247 8.90 13.50 -6.32
CA VAL A 247 7.59 13.03 -5.88
C VAL A 247 7.29 13.61 -4.49
N LEU A 248 6.09 14.14 -4.30
CA LEU A 248 5.60 14.57 -3.00
C LEU A 248 4.70 13.49 -2.39
N ASP A 249 5.09 12.98 -1.23
CA ASP A 249 4.28 12.09 -0.39
C ASP A 249 3.80 12.82 0.87
N ILE A 250 2.52 12.68 1.18
CA ILE A 250 1.93 13.24 2.40
C ILE A 250 1.15 12.13 3.07
N ASN A 251 1.74 11.51 4.10
CA ASN A 251 1.09 10.44 4.86
C ASN A 251 0.00 11.00 5.79
N HIS A 252 -0.95 10.14 6.17
CA HIS A 252 -1.94 10.48 7.19
C HIS A 252 -1.24 10.81 8.52
N PRO A 253 -1.68 11.81 9.31
CA PRO A 253 -1.01 12.20 10.56
C PRO A 253 -0.77 11.08 11.57
N HIS A 254 -1.67 10.09 11.60
CA HIS A 254 -1.61 8.95 12.51
C HIS A 254 -0.94 7.71 11.91
N GLN A 255 -0.50 7.75 10.66
CA GLN A 255 0.15 6.62 10.01
C GLN A 255 1.66 6.68 10.22
N LYS A 256 2.25 5.58 10.71
CA LYS A 256 3.71 5.44 10.90
C LYS A 256 4.37 4.72 9.75
N GLY A 257 3.78 3.62 9.28
CA GLY A 257 4.28 2.91 8.10
C GLY A 257 4.43 3.83 6.88
N LEU A 258 5.51 3.63 6.12
CA LEU A 258 5.76 4.36 4.86
C LEU A 258 4.67 4.04 3.83
N THR A 259 4.32 5.01 2.98
CA THR A 259 3.27 4.82 1.96
C THR A 259 3.80 4.13 0.71
N MET A 260 2.93 3.58 -0.13
CA MET A 260 3.30 3.09 -1.47
C MET A 260 4.06 4.15 -2.29
N ARG A 261 3.72 5.44 -2.15
CA ARG A 261 4.36 6.54 -2.88
C ARG A 261 5.85 6.68 -2.58
N THR A 262 6.25 6.38 -1.35
CA THR A 262 7.67 6.31 -0.98
C THR A 262 8.40 5.25 -1.81
N PHE A 263 7.84 4.04 -1.90
CA PHE A 263 8.48 2.93 -2.62
C PHE A 263 8.41 3.13 -4.13
N GLU A 264 7.31 3.64 -4.68
CA GLU A 264 7.18 4.01 -6.09
C GLU A 264 8.28 5.01 -6.50
N ALA A 265 8.54 6.05 -5.70
CA ALA A 265 9.60 7.03 -5.95
C ALA A 265 10.99 6.39 -5.96
N ILE A 266 11.28 5.51 -4.99
CA ILE A 266 12.54 4.77 -4.93
C ILE A 266 12.69 3.88 -6.17
N GLY A 267 11.67 3.09 -6.50
CA GLY A 267 11.64 2.23 -7.68
C GLY A 267 11.96 3.02 -8.95
N ALA A 268 11.31 4.17 -9.11
CA ALA A 268 11.46 5.09 -10.24
C ALA A 268 12.77 5.90 -10.23
N LYS A 269 13.63 5.74 -9.20
CA LYS A 269 14.85 6.52 -8.99
C LYS A 269 14.58 8.03 -9.00
N LYS A 270 13.48 8.43 -8.35
CA LYS A 270 13.06 9.82 -8.18
C LYS A 270 13.34 10.28 -6.76
N LYS A 271 13.61 11.57 -6.60
CA LYS A 271 13.68 12.18 -5.27
C LYS A 271 12.30 12.24 -4.64
N LEU A 272 12.25 12.27 -3.31
CA LEU A 272 11.04 12.25 -2.51
C LEU A 272 11.03 13.42 -1.53
N ILE A 273 9.96 14.21 -1.55
CA ILE A 273 9.61 15.10 -0.43
C ILE A 273 8.55 14.37 0.38
N THR A 274 8.70 14.26 1.70
CA THR A 274 7.73 13.54 2.53
C THR A 274 7.47 14.17 3.90
N THR A 275 6.23 14.05 4.37
CA THR A 275 5.87 14.36 5.78
C THR A 275 6.13 13.18 6.73
N ASN A 276 6.50 12.00 6.23
CA ASN A 276 6.73 10.83 7.06
C ASN A 276 8.17 10.76 7.56
N LYS A 277 8.41 11.27 8.78
CA LYS A 277 9.73 11.25 9.43
C LYS A 277 10.30 9.86 9.71
N GLU A 278 9.44 8.83 9.76
CA GLU A 278 9.90 7.45 10.03
C GLU A 278 10.83 6.94 8.92
N ILE A 279 10.80 7.55 7.73
CA ILE A 279 11.69 7.20 6.61
C ILE A 279 13.17 7.27 6.99
N ALA A 280 13.55 8.13 7.94
CA ALA A 280 14.93 8.27 8.41
C ALA A 280 15.47 7.00 9.12
N LYS A 281 14.58 6.09 9.56
CA LYS A 281 14.97 4.80 10.17
C LYS A 281 15.37 3.74 9.14
N PHE A 282 15.09 3.96 7.86
CA PHE A 282 15.25 2.93 6.83
C PHE A 282 16.63 2.98 6.20
N PRO A 283 17.22 1.83 5.83
CA PRO A 283 18.60 1.76 5.34
C PRO A 283 18.80 2.37 3.95
N PHE A 284 17.72 2.69 3.22
CA PHE A 284 17.77 3.42 1.95
C PHE A 284 17.69 4.95 2.10
N TYR A 285 17.56 5.47 3.33
CA TYR A 285 17.45 6.91 3.55
C TYR A 285 18.74 7.63 3.16
N SER A 286 18.59 8.74 2.43
CA SER A 286 19.66 9.67 2.09
C SER A 286 19.07 11.06 1.95
N GLU A 287 19.68 12.07 2.57
CA GLU A 287 19.29 13.48 2.45
C GLU A 287 19.38 14.01 1.01
N ASN A 288 20.19 13.37 0.15
CA ASN A 288 20.26 13.72 -1.27
C ASN A 288 18.99 13.31 -2.05
N ASN A 289 18.30 12.28 -1.56
CA ASN A 289 17.14 11.69 -2.21
C ASN A 289 15.82 12.02 -1.51
N VAL A 290 15.87 12.27 -0.21
CA VAL A 290 14.70 12.44 0.64
C VAL A 290 14.78 13.76 1.39
N GLU A 291 13.82 14.64 1.16
CA GLU A 291 13.60 15.84 1.96
C GLU A 291 12.38 15.62 2.88
N ILE A 292 12.63 15.61 4.20
CA ILE A 292 11.58 15.46 5.20
C ILE A 292 11.06 16.84 5.59
N ILE A 293 9.77 17.07 5.41
CA ILE A 293 9.12 18.35 5.72
C ILE A 293 8.23 18.26 6.95
N ASN A 294 8.14 19.37 7.70
CA ASN A 294 7.22 19.48 8.81
C ASN A 294 5.82 19.86 8.28
N ARG A 295 4.81 19.07 8.68
CA ARG A 295 3.39 19.25 8.37
C ARG A 295 2.84 20.61 8.80
N ASP A 296 3.30 21.10 9.95
CA ASP A 296 2.79 22.32 10.58
C ASP A 296 3.55 23.57 10.12
N ASN A 297 4.75 23.40 9.58
CA ASN A 297 5.59 24.45 9.03
C ASN A 297 6.38 23.93 7.82
N VAL A 298 5.83 24.13 6.62
CA VAL A 298 6.44 23.65 5.38
C VAL A 298 7.62 24.55 4.99
N GLU A 299 8.82 24.00 5.08
CA GLU A 299 10.05 24.63 4.60
C GLU A 299 10.74 23.67 3.62
N LEU A 300 11.21 24.20 2.50
CA LEU A 300 11.90 23.44 1.45
C LEU A 300 13.23 24.11 1.13
N ASN A 301 14.24 23.29 0.90
CA ASN A 301 15.60 23.70 0.58
C ASN A 301 15.82 23.66 -0.94
N GLU A 302 16.06 24.81 -1.56
CA GLU A 302 16.38 24.89 -3.00
C GLU A 302 17.52 23.98 -3.43
N ARG A 303 18.49 23.69 -2.55
CA ARG A 303 19.62 22.81 -2.86
C ARG A 303 19.17 21.38 -3.17
N PHE A 304 18.07 20.92 -2.57
CA PHE A 304 17.51 19.60 -2.81
C PHE A 304 17.13 19.38 -4.28
N PHE A 305 16.63 20.42 -4.95
CA PHE A 305 16.26 20.40 -6.36
C PHE A 305 17.45 20.52 -7.31
N LYS A 306 18.63 20.93 -6.81
CA LYS A 306 19.84 21.16 -7.60
C LYS A 306 20.84 20.01 -7.51
N SER A 307 20.75 19.16 -6.49
CA SER A 307 21.61 17.98 -6.38
C SER A 307 21.09 16.81 -7.20
N ASP A 308 21.99 15.91 -7.59
CA ASP A 308 21.60 14.69 -8.31
C ASP A 308 20.97 13.65 -7.38
N TYR A 309 20.24 12.70 -7.96
CA TYR A 309 19.77 11.51 -7.26
C TYR A 309 20.94 10.56 -6.98
N GLN A 310 21.06 10.11 -5.74
CA GLN A 310 22.04 9.11 -5.31
C GLN A 310 21.43 7.71 -5.43
N PRO A 311 21.99 6.78 -6.22
CA PRO A 311 21.49 5.42 -6.29
C PRO A 311 21.41 4.75 -4.91
N VAL A 312 20.28 4.10 -4.62
CA VAL A 312 20.14 3.21 -3.45
C VAL A 312 20.98 1.96 -3.72
N ASP A 313 21.59 1.41 -2.67
CA ASP A 313 22.31 0.14 -2.75
C ASP A 313 21.47 -0.94 -3.43
N GLU A 314 22.08 -1.69 -4.35
CA GLU A 314 21.37 -2.62 -5.22
C GLU A 314 20.68 -3.74 -4.43
N GLU A 315 21.30 -4.22 -3.34
CA GLU A 315 20.70 -5.24 -2.49
C GLU A 315 19.43 -4.71 -1.81
N ILE A 316 19.50 -3.49 -1.26
CA ILE A 316 18.34 -2.84 -0.64
C ILE A 316 17.26 -2.57 -1.70
N TYR A 317 17.64 -2.08 -2.88
CA TYR A 317 16.72 -1.81 -3.98
C TYR A 317 15.96 -3.08 -4.39
N GLN A 318 16.63 -4.23 -4.56
CA GLN A 318 15.94 -5.48 -4.87
C GLN A 318 15.02 -5.95 -3.73
N LYS A 319 15.38 -5.73 -2.46
CA LYS A 319 14.48 -6.03 -1.32
C LYS A 319 13.20 -5.19 -1.36
N LEU A 320 13.18 -4.03 -2.01
CA LEU A 320 11.99 -3.17 -2.12
C LEU A 320 11.06 -3.51 -3.30
N THR A 321 11.46 -4.44 -4.17
CA THR A 321 10.60 -4.93 -5.27
C THR A 321 9.41 -5.74 -4.73
N LEU A 322 8.36 -5.90 -5.54
CA LEU A 322 7.27 -6.83 -5.25
C LEU A 322 7.78 -8.26 -5.03
N GLU A 323 8.79 -8.71 -5.79
CA GLU A 323 9.42 -10.02 -5.60
C GLU A 323 10.15 -10.11 -4.24
N GLY A 324 10.92 -9.08 -3.87
CA GLY A 324 11.57 -9.01 -2.56
C GLY A 324 10.57 -8.97 -1.39
N TRP A 325 9.40 -8.38 -1.60
CA TRP A 325 8.30 -8.43 -0.63
C TRP A 325 7.70 -9.83 -0.50
N LEU A 326 7.41 -10.49 -1.62
CA LEU A 326 6.95 -11.89 -1.62
C LEU A 326 8.01 -12.83 -1.01
N TYR A 327 9.30 -12.54 -1.17
CA TYR A 327 10.37 -13.30 -0.54
C TYR A 327 10.26 -13.28 0.99
N ASN A 328 10.04 -12.12 1.62
CA ASN A 328 9.84 -12.06 3.07
C ASN A 328 8.52 -12.71 3.52
N ILE A 329 7.50 -12.71 2.66
CA ILE A 329 6.20 -13.32 2.98
C ILE A 329 6.27 -14.85 2.94
N PHE A 330 6.93 -15.44 1.92
CA PHE A 330 6.89 -16.88 1.67
C PHE A 330 8.17 -17.62 2.06
N VAL A 331 9.32 -16.94 2.21
CA VAL A 331 10.63 -17.60 2.44
C VAL A 331 11.30 -17.15 3.73
N ASP A 332 11.48 -15.85 3.95
CA ASP A 332 12.26 -15.35 5.10
C ASP A 332 11.38 -15.19 6.35
N ASN A 333 11.54 -16.11 7.30
CA ASN A 333 10.67 -16.27 8.46
C ASN A 333 10.87 -15.18 9.52
N GLU A 334 12.03 -14.52 9.56
CA GLU A 334 12.42 -13.67 10.69
C GLU A 334 12.36 -12.18 10.35
N ALA A 335 12.38 -11.83 9.05
CA ALA A 335 12.34 -10.46 8.57
C ALA A 335 13.35 -9.54 9.31
N GLU A 336 14.47 -10.10 9.78
CA GLU A 336 15.42 -9.43 10.68
C GLU A 336 15.91 -8.11 10.09
N PHE A 337 16.17 -8.10 8.78
CA PHE A 337 16.63 -6.93 8.06
C PHE A 337 15.75 -5.70 8.23
N TRP A 338 14.43 -5.88 8.30
CA TRP A 338 13.50 -4.76 8.46
C TRP A 338 13.20 -4.47 9.93
N ASN A 339 13.39 -5.43 10.84
CA ASN A 339 13.11 -5.24 12.27
C ASN A 339 13.95 -4.10 12.89
N GLN A 340 15.13 -3.78 12.34
CA GLN A 340 15.92 -2.61 12.75
C GLN A 340 15.24 -1.26 12.50
N CYS A 341 14.19 -1.23 11.66
CA CYS A 341 13.45 -0.02 11.29
C CYS A 341 12.21 0.23 12.17
N LYS A 342 11.90 -0.68 13.12
CA LYS A 342 10.73 -0.56 14.01
C LYS A 342 10.91 0.60 15.00
#